data_AF-A0A1Y1CV14-F1
#
_entry.id   AF-A0A1Y1CV14-F1
#
_cell.length_a   1.000
_cell.length_b   1.000
_cell.length_c   1.000
_cell.angle_alpha   90.00
_cell.angle_beta   90.00
_cell.angle_gamma   90.00
#
_symmetry.space_group_name_H-M   'P 1'
#
loop_
_entity.id
_entity.type
_entity.pdbx_description
1 polymer ?
#
loop_
_entity_poly.entity_id
_entity_poly.type
_entity_poly.pdbx_seq_one_letter_code
_entity_poly.pdbx_strand_id
1 'polypeptide(L)' 'MKLAADAFGSTNRHGTISLADATCEAGVSWKGRAHSAATDAIATADLVTEIAKVQRDLVVQLQELQSKGNLE' A
#
# COMPACT_ATOMS: atom_id res chain seq x y z
N MET A 1 -3.80 7.91 -1.05
CA MET A 1 -4.50 7.83 0.25
C MET A 1 -5.98 8.22 0.23
N LYS A 2 -6.51 8.92 -0.80
CA LYS A 2 -7.94 9.25 -0.86
C LYS A 2 -8.83 8.03 -1.10
N LEU A 3 -8.52 7.21 -2.11
CA LEU A 3 -9.26 5.98 -2.41
C LEU A 3 -9.38 5.03 -1.21
N ALA A 4 -8.30 4.88 -0.44
CA ALA A 4 -8.33 4.08 0.78
C ALA A 4 -9.28 4.67 1.84
N ALA A 5 -9.32 5.99 1.99
CA ALA A 5 -10.23 6.64 2.93
C ALA A 5 -11.71 6.49 2.50
N ASP A 6 -11.98 6.42 1.19
CA ASP A 6 -13.34 6.19 0.69
C ASP A 6 -13.84 4.77 1.04
N ALA A 7 -12.94 3.78 1.15
CA ALA A 7 -13.27 2.41 1.52
C ALA A 7 -13.26 2.15 3.04
N PHE A 8 -12.30 2.73 3.77
CA PHE A 8 -12.02 2.38 5.17
C PHE A 8 -12.29 3.52 6.16
N GLY A 9 -12.69 4.69 5.68
CA GLY A 9 -12.81 5.89 6.49
C GLY A 9 -11.48 6.63 6.63
N SER A 10 -11.55 7.93 6.94
CA SER A 10 -10.37 8.77 7.09
C SER A 10 -9.73 8.61 8.48
N THR A 11 -8.40 8.70 8.54
CA THR A 11 -7.64 8.70 9.80
C THR A 11 -7.01 10.06 10.13
N ASN A 12 -7.31 11.10 9.36
CA ASN A 12 -6.81 12.45 9.59
C ASN A 12 -7.88 13.52 9.32
N ARG A 13 -7.65 14.74 9.80
CA ARG A 13 -8.59 15.87 9.61
C ARG A 13 -8.81 16.33 8.17
N HIS A 14 -8.01 15.84 7.23
CA HIS A 14 -8.04 16.22 5.81
C HIS A 14 -8.90 15.27 4.97
N GLY A 15 -9.55 14.27 5.58
CA GLY A 15 -10.43 13.34 4.87
C GLY A 15 -9.67 12.32 4.02
N THR A 16 -8.44 11.99 4.40
CA THR A 16 -7.61 10.94 3.80
C THR A 16 -7.08 9.98 4.88
N ILE A 17 -6.40 8.90 4.47
CA ILE A 17 -5.56 8.10 5.39
C ILE A 17 -4.24 8.84 5.61
N SER A 18 -3.79 8.93 6.86
CA SER A 18 -2.49 9.51 7.19
C SER A 18 -1.35 8.66 6.62
N LEU A 19 -0.21 9.30 6.28
CA LEU A 19 0.93 8.55 5.76
C LEU A 19 1.46 7.54 6.80
N ALA A 20 1.44 7.89 8.09
CA ALA A 20 1.87 7.02 9.18
C ALA A 20 1.02 5.74 9.27
N ASP A 21 -0.32 5.87 9.24
CA ASP A 21 -1.21 4.72 9.30
C ASP A 21 -1.05 3.84 8.05
N ALA A 22 -0.94 4.46 6.88
CA ALA A 22 -0.75 3.72 5.64
C ALA A 22 0.58 2.95 5.61
N THR A 23 1.67 3.54 6.11
CA THR A 23 2.95 2.83 6.24
C THR A 23 2.90 1.72 7.28
N CYS A 24 2.19 1.93 8.40
CA CYS A 24 2.01 0.92 9.44
C CYS A 24 1.27 -0.31 8.89
N GLU A 25 0.14 -0.09 8.22
CA GLU A 25 -0.67 -1.16 7.64
C GLU A 25 0.08 -1.92 6.54
N ALA A 26 0.87 -1.22 5.72
CA ALA A 26 1.68 -1.84 4.68
C ALA A 26 2.98 -2.50 5.19
N GLY A 27 3.24 -2.48 6.50
CA GLY A 27 4.48 -3.02 7.09
C GLY A 27 5.75 -2.25 6.68
N VAL A 28 5.61 -1.00 6.22
CA VAL A 28 6.74 -0.16 5.81
C VAL A 28 7.35 0.53 7.01
N SER A 29 8.65 0.29 7.23
CA SER A 29 9.41 0.97 8.28
C SER A 29 9.78 2.40 7.85
N TRP A 30 9.37 3.38 8.64
CA TRP A 30 9.67 4.79 8.37
C TRP A 30 11.17 5.08 8.56
N LYS A 31 11.79 5.72 7.57
CA LYS A 31 13.22 6.05 7.58
C LYS A 31 13.41 7.55 7.85
N GLY A 32 14.06 7.87 8.96
CA GLY A 32 14.38 9.25 9.34
C GLY A 32 13.24 9.96 10.08
N ARG A 33 13.33 11.29 10.17
CA ARG A 33 12.40 12.12 10.95
C ARG A 33 11.15 12.47 10.15
N ALA A 34 9.98 12.06 10.61
CA ALA A 34 8.70 12.48 10.06
C ALA A 34 8.57 14.02 9.97
N HIS A 35 7.82 14.50 8.97
CA HIS A 35 7.67 15.92 8.61
C HIS A 35 8.90 16.54 7.93
N SER A 36 9.89 15.74 7.53
CA SER A 36 10.87 16.16 6.53
C SER A 36 10.35 15.75 5.16
N ALA A 37 10.25 16.70 4.23
CA ALA A 37 9.76 16.44 2.88
C ALA A 37 10.52 15.29 2.19
N ALA A 38 11.84 15.19 2.43
CA ALA A 38 12.66 14.13 1.86
C ALA A 38 12.31 12.75 2.44
N THR A 39 12.15 12.64 3.76
CA THR A 39 11.82 11.36 4.40
C THR A 39 10.38 10.94 4.11
N ASP A 40 9.46 11.90 4.04
CA ASP A 40 8.06 11.65 3.76
C ASP A 40 7.88 11.18 2.29
N ALA A 41 8.68 11.73 1.37
CA ALA A 41 8.75 11.26 -0.01
C ALA A 41 9.30 9.83 -0.12
N ILE A 42 10.36 9.50 0.64
CA ILE A 42 10.92 8.15 0.70
C ILE A 42 9.89 7.16 1.26
N ALA A 43 9.24 7.51 2.39
CA ALA A 43 8.20 6.68 2.99
C ALA A 43 7.02 6.44 2.02
N THR A 44 6.65 7.46 1.24
CA THR A 44 5.63 7.33 0.20
C THR A 44 6.07 6.40 -0.94
N ALA A 45 7.31 6.49 -1.38
CA ALA A 45 7.85 5.63 -2.44
C ALA A 45 7.94 4.16 -2.00
N ASP A 46 8.40 3.91 -0.77
CA ASP A 46 8.44 2.58 -0.18
C ASP A 46 7.02 2.00 -0.05
N LEU A 47 6.05 2.81 0.41
CA LEU A 47 4.64 2.42 0.50
C LEU A 47 4.02 2.05 -0.85
N VAL A 48 4.22 2.86 -1.89
CA VAL A 48 3.71 2.52 -3.23
C VAL A 48 4.36 1.25 -3.77
N THR A 49 5.64 1.03 -3.45
CA THR A 49 6.35 -0.19 -3.83
C THR A 49 5.76 -1.44 -3.20
N GLU A 50 5.44 -1.41 -1.90
CA GLU A 50 4.77 -2.54 -1.23
C GLU A 50 3.36 -2.79 -1.78
N ILE A 51 2.57 -1.74 -2.02
CA ILE A 51 1.25 -1.87 -2.66
C ILE A 51 1.36 -2.54 -4.04
N ALA A 52 2.35 -2.16 -4.85
CA ALA A 52 2.57 -2.74 -6.17
C ALA A 52 2.97 -4.23 -6.10
N LYS A 53 3.64 -4.67 -5.03
CA LYS A 53 3.94 -6.09 -4.82
C LYS A 53 2.67 -6.90 -4.61
N VAL A 54 1.73 -6.42 -3.79
CA VAL A 54 0.44 -7.09 -3.56
C VAL A 54 -0.29 -7.33 -4.89
N GLN A 55 -0.36 -6.31 -5.75
CA GLN A 55 -0.99 -6.47 -7.07
C GLN A 55 -0.28 -7.54 -7.91
N ARG A 56 1.06 -7.51 -7.97
CA ARG A 56 1.84 -8.47 -8.74
C ARG A 56 1.60 -9.90 -8.25
N ASP A 57 1.64 -10.11 -6.93
CA ASP A 57 1.49 -11.43 -6.33
C ASP A 57 0.07 -11.99 -6.55
N LEU A 58 -0.96 -11.14 -6.45
CA LEU A 58 -2.34 -11.51 -6.77
C LEU A 58 -2.50 -11.91 -8.25
N VAL A 59 -1.86 -11.19 -9.18
CA VAL A 59 -1.89 -11.56 -10.60
C VAL A 59 -1.25 -12.92 -10.83
N VAL A 60 -0.11 -13.20 -10.21
CA VAL A 60 0.56 -14.51 -10.29
C VAL A 60 -0.34 -15.61 -9.74
N GLN A 61 -0.93 -15.43 -8.55
CA GLN A 61 -1.83 -16.41 -7.94
C GLN A 61 -3.06 -16.69 -8.82
N LEU A 62 -3.64 -15.66 -9.44
CA LEU A 62 -4.76 -15.82 -10.37
C LEU A 62 -4.37 -16.64 -11.61
N GLN A 63 -3.18 -16.39 -12.18
CA GLN A 63 -2.68 -17.15 -13.33
C GLN A 63 -2.46 -18.63 -12.97
N GLU A 64 -1.90 -18.91 -11.79
CA GLU A 64 -1.71 -20.27 -11.30
C GLU A 64 -3.04 -21.01 -11.11
N LEU A 65 -4.04 -20.34 -10.54
CA LEU A 65 -5.38 -20.90 -10.36
C LEU A 65 -6.07 -21.19 -11.71
N GLN A 66 -5.99 -20.26 -12.66
CA GLN A 66 -6.54 -20.46 -14.01
C GLN A 66 -5.85 -21.61 -14.74
N SER A 67 -4.52 -21.74 -14.59
CA SER A 67 -3.76 -22.83 -15.22
C SER A 67 -4.13 -24.19 -14.63
N LYS A 68 -4.40 -24.26 -13.32
CA LYS A 68 -4.87 -25.49 -12.65
C LYS A 68 -6.30 -25.85 -13.05
N GLY A 69 -7.21 -24.87 -13.13
CA GLY A 69 -8.61 -25.10 -13.53
C GLY A 69 -8.79 -25.47 -15.00
N ASN A 70 -7.81 -25.19 -15.87
CA ASN A 70 -7.82 -25.62 -17.28
C ASN A 70 -7.22 -27.02 -17.52
N LEU A 71 -6.69 -27.67 -16.46
CA LEU A 71 -6.14 -29.02 -16.51
C LEU A 71 -7.12 -30.08 -15.96
N GLU A 72 -8.29 -29.66 -15.45
CA GLU A 72 -9.44 -30.49 -15.09
C GLU A 72 -10.48 -30.49 -16.21
#